data_AF-A0A7K8S7K5-F1
#
_entry.id   AF-A0A7K8S7K5-F1
#
_cell.length_a   1.000
_cell.length_b   1.000
_cell.length_c   1.000
_cell.angle_alpha   90.00
_cell.angle_beta   90.00
_cell.angle_gamma   90.00
#
_symmetry.space_group_name_H-M   'P 1'
#
loop_
_entity.id
_entity.type
_entity.pdbx_description
1 polymer ?
#
loop_
_entity_poly.entity_id
_entity_poly.type
_entity_poly.pdbx_seq_one_letter_code
_entity_poly.pdbx_strand_id
1 'polypeptide(L)'
;VFTRECMSHYLRVFNFLWRAKRMEYILTDIWKGHMCNAKLLKSMPELSGVLHQCHVLASEMVHFIHQMQYYITFEVLECSWDELWNKVQQAQDLDHIIAAHEVFLDTIIARCLLDSDSRV
;
A
#
# COMPACT_ATOMS: atom_id res chain seq x y z
N VAL A 1 6.82 5.68 25.15
CA VAL A 1 5.96 5.79 23.96
C VAL A 1 6.76 5.58 22.68
N PHE A 2 7.59 6.52 22.18
CA PHE A 2 8.37 6.31 20.95
C PHE A 2 9.74 5.68 21.19
N THR A 3 9.77 4.36 21.43
CA THR A 3 11.01 3.62 21.56
C THR A 3 11.69 3.41 20.21
N ARG A 4 12.96 2.99 20.23
CA ARG A 4 13.69 2.61 19.01
C ARG A 4 13.00 1.48 18.24
N GLU A 5 12.36 0.57 18.97
CA GLU A 5 11.59 -0.54 18.41
C GLU A 5 10.34 -0.03 17.68
N CYS A 6 9.55 0.84 18.30
CA CYS A 6 8.40 1.48 17.64
C CYS A 6 8.79 2.17 16.33
N MET A 7 9.91 2.91 16.32
CA MET A 7 10.41 3.57 15.11
C MET A 7 10.82 2.58 14.01
N SER A 8 11.31 1.40 14.38
CA SER A 8 11.61 0.33 13.43
C SER A 8 10.32 -0.20 12.77
N HIS A 9 9.25 -0.40 13.55
CA HIS A 9 7.94 -0.80 13.01
C HIS A 9 7.37 0.25 12.06
N TYR A 10 7.38 1.52 12.46
CA TYR A 10 6.96 2.61 11.59
C TYR A 10 7.77 2.68 10.29
N LEU A 11 9.09 2.53 10.37
CA LEU A 11 9.94 2.52 9.18
C LEU A 11 9.61 1.36 8.25
N ARG A 12 9.28 0.17 8.79
CA ARG A 12 8.85 -0.99 7.98
C ARG A 12 7.55 -0.69 7.24
N VAL A 13 6.54 -0.17 7.94
CA VAL A 13 5.25 0.22 7.34
C VAL A 13 5.45 1.31 6.28
N PHE A 14 6.23 2.35 6.60
CA PHE A 14 6.55 3.43 5.66
C PHE A 14 7.24 2.89 4.39
N ASN A 15 8.24 2.04 4.55
CA ASN A 15 8.97 1.44 3.43
C ASN A 15 8.08 0.59 2.53
N PHE A 16 7.06 -0.04 3.09
CA PHE A 16 6.07 -0.80 2.34
C PHE A 16 5.13 0.14 1.56
N LEU A 17 4.54 1.12 2.24
CA LEU A 17 3.67 2.15 1.61
C LEU A 17 4.40 2.89 0.49
N TRP A 18 5.68 3.24 0.72
CA TRP A 18 6.52 3.90 -0.25
C TRP A 18 6.75 3.05 -1.51
N ARG A 19 6.96 1.74 -1.34
CA ARG A 19 7.07 0.81 -2.48
C ARG A 19 5.76 0.71 -3.24
N ALA A 20 4.62 0.61 -2.55
CA ALA A 20 3.31 0.61 -3.20
C ALA A 20 3.08 1.89 -4.01
N LYS A 21 3.40 3.06 -3.44
CA LYS A 21 3.28 4.35 -4.16
C LYS A 21 4.22 4.44 -5.36
N ARG A 22 5.43 3.89 -5.24
CA ARG A 22 6.37 3.81 -6.36
C ARG A 22 5.84 2.92 -7.48
N MET A 23 5.23 1.77 -7.17
CA MET A 23 4.63 0.89 -8.18
C MET A 23 3.50 1.59 -8.94
N GLU A 24 2.62 2.29 -8.24
CA GLU A 24 1.55 3.11 -8.85
C GLU A 24 2.13 4.17 -9.81
N TYR A 25 3.20 4.87 -9.38
CA TYR A 25 3.85 5.89 -10.19
C TYR A 25 4.45 5.30 -11.48
N ILE A 26 5.16 4.18 -11.38
CA ILE A 26 5.75 3.49 -12.54
C ILE A 26 4.66 3.00 -13.49
N LEU A 27 3.59 2.39 -12.97
CA LEU A 27 2.47 1.92 -13.80
C LEU A 27 1.75 3.06 -14.51
N THR A 28 1.63 4.22 -13.86
CA THR A 28 1.10 5.44 -14.48
C THR A 28 1.96 5.90 -15.65
N ASP A 29 3.29 5.82 -15.52
CA ASP A 29 4.23 6.17 -16.58
C ASP A 29 4.15 5.18 -17.76
N ILE A 30 4.11 3.87 -17.47
CA ILE A 30 3.90 2.81 -18.47
C ILE A 30 2.59 3.04 -19.24
N TRP A 31 1.49 3.36 -18.53
CA TRP A 31 0.20 3.64 -19.16
C TRP A 31 0.29 4.80 -20.17
N LYS A 32 0.96 5.90 -19.79
CA LYS A 32 1.20 7.04 -20.70
C LYS A 32 2.02 6.60 -21.92
N GLY A 33 3.06 5.79 -21.71
CA GLY A 33 3.88 5.21 -22.77
C GLY A 33 3.05 4.36 -23.74
N HIS A 34 2.20 3.48 -23.22
CA HIS A 34 1.31 2.66 -24.05
C HIS A 34 0.35 3.51 -24.89
N MET A 35 -0.25 4.56 -24.30
CA MET A 35 -1.13 5.49 -25.02
C MET A 35 -0.42 6.25 -26.14
N CYS A 36 0.85 6.60 -25.95
CA CYS A 36 1.68 7.20 -26.99
C CYS A 36 1.98 6.19 -28.12
N ASN A 37 2.43 4.99 -27.74
CA ASN A 37 2.79 3.93 -28.68
C ASN A 37 1.60 3.47 -29.52
N ALA A 38 0.41 3.35 -28.93
CA ALA A 38 -0.81 3.01 -29.66
C ALA A 38 -1.13 4.03 -30.77
N LYS A 39 -0.81 5.31 -30.59
CA LYS A 39 -0.98 6.34 -31.63
C LYS A 39 0.10 6.25 -32.70
N LEU A 40 1.37 6.09 -32.31
CA LEU A 40 2.51 6.04 -33.21
C LEU A 40 2.52 4.80 -34.11
N LEU A 41 2.08 3.66 -33.57
CA LEU A 41 2.13 2.36 -34.24
C LEU A 41 0.81 2.01 -34.96
N LYS A 42 -0.11 2.97 -35.09
CA LYS A 42 -1.45 2.76 -35.67
C LYS A 42 -1.41 2.22 -37.12
N SER A 43 -0.35 2.53 -37.88
CA SER A 43 -0.15 2.06 -39.25
C SER A 43 0.39 0.63 -39.36
N MET A 44 0.74 -0.02 -38.24
CA MET A 44 1.29 -1.38 -38.20
C MET A 44 0.29 -2.34 -37.55
N PRO A 45 -0.67 -2.90 -38.33
CA PRO A 45 -1.73 -3.75 -37.78
C PRO A 45 -1.21 -5.05 -37.17
N GLU A 46 -0.02 -5.55 -37.57
CA GLU A 46 0.55 -6.76 -36.99
C GLU A 46 0.88 -6.61 -35.50
N LEU A 47 1.13 -5.37 -35.04
CA LEU A 47 1.46 -5.08 -33.64
C LEU A 47 0.22 -4.86 -32.76
N SER A 48 -0.98 -4.75 -33.34
CA SER A 48 -2.22 -4.44 -32.61
C SER A 48 -2.51 -5.44 -31.49
N GLY A 49 -2.36 -6.73 -31.78
CA GLY A 49 -2.59 -7.80 -30.80
C GLY A 49 -1.60 -7.74 -29.62
N VAL A 50 -0.33 -7.47 -29.90
CA VAL A 50 0.72 -7.34 -28.88
C VAL A 50 0.46 -6.12 -28.00
N LEU A 51 0.15 -4.97 -28.60
CA LEU A 51 -0.16 -3.74 -27.86
C LEU A 51 -1.39 -3.93 -26.96
N HIS A 52 -2.42 -4.61 -27.45
CA HIS A 52 -3.60 -4.94 -26.66
C HIS A 52 -3.25 -5.80 -25.44
N GLN A 53 -2.45 -6.86 -25.62
CA GLN A 53 -1.99 -7.70 -24.51
C GLN A 53 -1.18 -6.90 -23.48
N CYS A 54 -0.29 -6.01 -23.92
CA CYS A 54 0.44 -5.11 -23.02
C CYS A 54 -0.50 -4.20 -22.22
N HIS A 55 -1.55 -3.67 -22.86
CA HIS A 55 -2.56 -2.85 -22.18
C HIS A 55 -3.35 -3.63 -21.13
N VAL A 56 -3.78 -4.85 -21.45
CA VAL A 56 -4.53 -5.71 -20.51
C VAL A 56 -3.67 -6.02 -19.28
N LEU A 57 -2.42 -6.48 -19.49
CA LEU A 57 -1.51 -6.78 -18.38
C LEU A 57 -1.25 -5.56 -17.50
N ALA A 58 -0.98 -4.39 -18.10
CA ALA A 58 -0.77 -3.17 -17.33
C ALA A 58 -2.03 -2.76 -16.54
N SER A 59 -3.21 -2.94 -17.14
CA SER A 59 -4.49 -2.65 -16.47
C SER A 59 -4.73 -3.55 -15.27
N GLU A 60 -4.40 -4.84 -15.35
CA GLU A 60 -4.49 -5.78 -14.24
C GLU A 60 -3.56 -5.38 -13.09
N MET A 61 -2.31 -5.01 -13.41
CA MET A 61 -1.35 -4.53 -12.41
C MET A 61 -1.83 -3.24 -11.73
N VAL A 62 -2.39 -2.29 -12.49
CA VAL A 62 -2.96 -1.05 -11.95
C VAL A 62 -4.14 -1.35 -11.03
N HIS A 63 -5.05 -2.23 -11.46
CA HIS A 63 -6.19 -2.63 -10.63
C HIS A 63 -5.73 -3.24 -9.32
N PHE A 64 -4.78 -4.18 -9.36
CA PHE A 64 -4.23 -4.81 -8.17
C PHE A 64 -3.63 -3.79 -7.20
N ILE A 65 -2.77 -2.88 -7.68
CA ILE A 65 -2.15 -1.86 -6.82
C ILE A 65 -3.21 -0.94 -6.19
N HIS A 66 -4.23 -0.52 -6.93
CA HIS A 66 -5.30 0.30 -6.38
C HIS A 66 -6.10 -0.43 -5.30
N GLN A 67 -6.47 -1.69 -5.51
CA GLN A 67 -7.19 -2.48 -4.49
C GLN A 67 -6.34 -2.68 -3.24
N MET A 68 -5.05 -2.99 -3.41
CA MET A 68 -4.11 -3.14 -2.30
C MET A 68 -3.93 -1.84 -1.51
N GLN A 69 -3.78 -0.70 -2.19
CA GLN A 69 -3.66 0.61 -1.53
C GLN A 69 -4.94 0.99 -0.79
N TYR A 70 -6.11 0.67 -1.36
CA TYR A 70 -7.40 0.89 -0.71
C TYR A 70 -7.49 0.11 0.60
N TYR A 71 -7.21 -1.19 0.54
CA TYR A 71 -7.18 -2.06 1.71
C TYR A 71 -6.26 -1.50 2.81
N ILE A 72 -5.00 -1.21 2.48
CA ILE A 72 -4.03 -0.75 3.47
C ILE A 72 -4.44 0.60 4.07
N THR A 73 -4.89 1.54 3.25
CA THR A 73 -5.16 2.91 3.73
C THR A 73 -6.47 2.98 4.51
N PHE A 74 -7.54 2.39 3.98
CA PHE A 74 -8.88 2.57 4.55
C PHE A 74 -9.29 1.46 5.50
N GLU A 75 -8.91 0.20 5.25
CA GLU A 75 -9.32 -0.91 6.13
C GLU A 75 -8.30 -1.18 7.23
N VAL A 76 -7.02 -0.92 6.97
CA VAL A 76 -5.97 -1.14 7.98
C VAL A 76 -5.65 0.13 8.73
N LEU A 77 -5.12 1.17 8.06
CA LEU A 77 -4.62 2.35 8.75
C LEU A 77 -5.74 3.18 9.40
N GLU A 78 -6.80 3.51 8.65
CA GLU A 78 -7.90 4.33 9.18
C GLU A 78 -8.63 3.64 10.34
N CYS A 79 -9.00 2.36 10.18
CA CYS A 79 -9.67 1.61 11.24
C CYS A 79 -8.79 1.43 12.49
N SER A 80 -7.49 1.13 12.32
CA SER A 80 -6.58 0.97 13.46
C SER A 80 -6.33 2.31 14.16
N TRP A 81 -6.30 3.41 13.39
CA TRP A 81 -6.16 4.75 13.94
C TRP A 81 -7.38 5.16 14.77
N ASP A 82 -8.59 4.93 14.28
CA ASP A 82 -9.82 5.21 15.03
C ASP A 82 -9.84 4.42 16.35
N GLU A 83 -9.47 3.13 16.33
CA GLU A 83 -9.37 2.32 17.53
C GLU A 83 -8.33 2.88 18.53
N LEU A 84 -7.13 3.23 18.04
CA LEU A 84 -6.09 3.84 18.86
C LEU A 84 -6.60 5.13 19.50
N TRP A 85 -7.19 6.02 18.70
CA TRP A 85 -7.65 7.32 19.16
C TRP A 85 -8.72 7.19 20.25
N ASN A 86 -9.68 6.29 20.05
CA ASN A 86 -10.71 5.98 21.04
C ASN A 86 -10.10 5.46 22.36
N LYS A 87 -9.11 4.55 22.30
CA LYS A 87 -8.41 4.05 23.50
C LYS A 87 -7.61 5.14 24.20
N VAL A 88 -6.93 6.02 23.45
CA VAL A 88 -6.17 7.14 24.01
C VAL A 88 -7.09 8.15 24.72
N GLN A 89 -8.27 8.42 24.17
CA GLN A 89 -9.25 9.32 24.81
C GLN A 89 -9.81 8.77 26.14
N GLN A 90 -9.86 7.45 26.28
CA GLN A 90 -10.39 6.77 27.47
C GLN A 90 -9.30 6.39 28.48
N ALA A 91 -8.02 6.58 28.13
CA ALA A 91 -6.89 6.20 28.96
C ALA A 91 -6.84 7.03 30.25
N GLN A 92 -6.60 6.35 31.38
CA GLN A 92 -6.55 6.97 32.70
C GLN A 92 -5.14 7.44 33.08
N ASP A 93 -4.12 6.89 32.43
CA ASP A 93 -2.71 7.17 32.68
C ASP A 93 -1.87 6.93 31.43
N LEU A 94 -0.56 7.18 31.55
CA LEU A 94 0.41 7.02 30.47
C LEU A 94 0.60 5.55 30.05
N ASP A 95 0.46 4.60 30.99
CA ASP A 95 0.69 3.19 30.71
C ASP A 95 -0.42 2.63 29.80
N HIS A 96 -1.66 3.07 30.01
CA HIS A 96 -2.77 2.76 29.10
C HIS A 96 -2.53 3.32 27.68
N ILE A 97 -1.94 4.51 27.55
CA ILE A 97 -1.59 5.09 26.24
C ILE A 97 -0.50 4.26 25.56
N ILE A 98 0.52 3.84 26.31
CA ILE A 98 1.62 3.00 25.78
C ILE A 98 1.06 1.66 25.30
N ALA A 99 0.24 0.98 26.11
CA ALA A 99 -0.36 -0.30 25.73
C ALA A 99 -1.26 -0.18 24.49
N ALA A 100 -2.06 0.88 24.39
CA ALA A 100 -2.88 1.13 23.20
C ALA A 100 -2.02 1.35 21.94
N HIS A 101 -0.90 2.07 22.08
CA HIS A 101 0.04 2.33 20.99
C HIS A 101 0.78 1.07 20.52
N GLU A 102 1.16 0.18 21.44
CA GLU A 102 1.77 -1.11 21.11
C GLU A 102 0.79 -1.99 20.32
N VAL A 103 -0.46 -2.12 20.79
CA VAL A 103 -1.52 -2.86 20.08
C VAL A 103 -1.77 -2.29 18.68
N PHE A 104 -1.78 -0.96 18.54
CA PHE A 104 -1.90 -0.31 17.23
C PHE A 104 -0.76 -0.71 16.28
N LEU A 105 0.49 -0.65 16.75
CA LEU A 105 1.65 -0.99 15.95
C LEU A 105 1.66 -2.46 15.51
N ASP A 106 1.34 -3.38 16.41
CA ASP A 106 1.25 -4.81 16.11
C ASP A 106 0.14 -5.09 15.08
N THR A 107 -1.01 -4.44 15.25
CA THR A 107 -2.16 -4.57 14.34
C THR A 107 -1.81 -4.11 12.93
N ILE A 108 -1.20 -2.94 12.76
CA ILE A 108 -0.83 -2.44 11.43
C ILE A 108 0.28 -3.27 10.79
N ILE A 109 1.23 -3.81 11.57
CA ILE A 109 2.30 -4.69 11.05
C ILE A 109 1.69 -5.99 10.52
N ALA A 110 0.84 -6.65 11.29
CA ALA A 110 0.21 -7.90 10.88
C ALA A 110 -0.71 -7.69 9.68
N ARG A 111 -1.61 -6.69 9.75
CA ARG A 111 -2.59 -6.43 8.69
C ARG A 111 -1.99 -5.82 7.42
N CYS A 112 -0.80 -5.22 7.48
CA CYS A 112 -0.05 -4.86 6.27
C CYS A 112 0.73 -6.04 5.67
N LEU A 113 0.56 -7.28 6.19
CA LEU A 113 1.30 -8.48 5.77
C LEU A 113 2.82 -8.35 5.97
N LEU A 114 3.22 -7.65 7.04
CA LEU A 114 4.62 -7.38 7.37
C LEU A 114 5.13 -8.22 8.56
N ASP A 115 4.30 -9.04 9.18
CA ASP A 115 4.71 -9.94 10.27
C ASP A 115 5.54 -11.13 9.75
N SER A 116 6.05 -11.95 10.67
CA SER A 116 6.83 -13.15 10.30
C SER A 116 5.99 -14.19 9.57
N ASP A 117 4.73 -14.31 9.95
CA ASP A 117 3.82 -15.37 9.51
C ASP A 117 3.35 -15.12 8.07
N SER A 118 3.30 -13.86 7.63
CA SER A 118 3.03 -13.47 6.23
C SER A 118 4.19 -13.71 5.26
N ARG A 119 5.35 -14.20 5.72
CA ARG A 119 6.54 -14.44 4.87
C ARG A 119 6.63 -15.88 4.32
N VAL A 120 5.65 -16.72 4.64
CA VAL A 120 5.58 -18.15 4.27
C VAL A 120 5.00 -18.33 2.87
#